data_AF-A0A0F7V3S2-F1
#
_entry.id   AF-A0A0F7V3S2-F1
#
_cell.length_a   1.000
_cell.length_b   1.000
_cell.length_c   1.000
_cell.angle_alpha   90.00
_cell.angle_beta   90.00
_cell.angle_gamma   90.00
#
_symmetry.space_group_name_H-M   'P 1'
#
loop_
_entity.id
_entity.type
_entity.pdbx_description
1 polymer ?
#
loop_
_entity_poly.entity_id
_entity_poly.type
_entity_poly.pdbx_seq_one_letter_code
_entity_poly.pdbx_strand_id
1 'polypeptide(L)'
;MKAFLNVAWDKTNPNSKKVYLDVLNGRSDPKAFIEIASTQECELSGVAPLLPPKTRVTQALFSHLSATSDRRKEQAEFFIQSGYSSLSVEELRSRMDRYGAQWLETTGTLLARGLPFYRMTYV
;
A
#
# COMPACT_ATOMS: atom_id res chain seq x y z
N MET A 1 6.04 13.98 0.00
CA MET A 1 7.49 13.71 -0.18
C MET A 1 8.38 14.54 0.76
N LYS A 2 8.25 15.88 0.80
CA LYS A 2 9.14 16.76 1.60
C LYS A 2 9.19 16.41 3.09
N ALA A 3 8.04 16.15 3.73
CA ALA A 3 7.99 15.78 5.14
C ALA A 3 8.73 14.46 5.45
N PHE A 4 8.54 13.43 4.61
CA PHE A 4 9.26 12.15 4.73
C PHE A 4 10.78 12.37 4.64
N LEU A 5 11.23 13.12 3.64
CA LEU A 5 12.65 13.39 3.41
C LEU A 5 13.28 14.22 4.53
N ASN A 6 12.53 15.17 5.10
CA ASN A 6 12.97 15.95 6.26
C ASN A 6 13.24 15.04 7.48
N VAL A 7 12.40 14.03 7.73
CA VAL A 7 12.62 13.07 8.83
C VAL A 7 13.72 12.07 8.51
N ALA A 8 13.79 11.59 7.26
CA ALA A 8 14.79 10.60 6.83
C ALA A 8 16.23 11.14 6.87
N TRP A 9 16.41 12.41 6.51
CA TRP A 9 17.74 13.05 6.45
C TRP A 9 18.18 13.70 7.76
N ASP A 10 17.26 14.02 8.67
CA ASP A 10 17.60 14.53 10.00
C ASP A 10 18.06 13.40 10.94
N LYS A 11 19.38 13.25 11.10
CA LYS A 11 19.99 12.24 12.00
C LYS A 11 19.77 12.50 13.48
N THR A 12 19.35 13.71 13.86
CA THR A 12 19.02 14.04 15.26
C THR A 12 17.60 13.60 15.62
N ASN A 13 16.74 13.40 14.62
CA ASN A 13 15.38 12.92 14.83
C ASN A 13 15.38 11.42 15.19
N PRO A 14 14.81 11.01 16.33
CA PRO A 14 14.78 9.60 16.74
C PRO A 14 13.96 8.72 15.77
N ASN A 15 13.06 9.31 14.99
CA ASN A 15 12.28 8.59 13.99
C ASN A 15 13.02 8.37 12.67
N SER A 16 14.19 8.98 12.45
CA SER A 16 14.99 8.77 11.23
C SER A 16 15.34 7.30 10.99
N LYS A 17 15.52 6.52 12.07
CA LYS A 17 15.78 5.07 12.03
C LYS A 17 14.56 4.23 11.63
N LYS A 18 13.35 4.77 11.76
CA LYS A 18 12.09 4.09 11.39
C LYS A 18 11.73 4.32 9.92
N VAL A 19 12.41 5.26 9.26
CA VAL A 19 12.16 5.63 7.88
C VAL A 19 13.23 5.00 7.00
N TYR A 20 12.81 4.20 6.03
CA TYR A 20 13.70 3.60 5.04
C TYR A 20 13.37 4.14 3.65
N LEU A 21 14.41 4.53 2.91
CA LEU A 21 14.31 4.87 1.50
C LEU A 21 15.03 3.78 0.71
N ASP A 22 14.28 3.03 -0.07
CA ASP A 22 14.83 2.05 -0.99
C ASP A 22 14.90 2.66 -2.39
N VAL A 23 16.10 2.69 -2.98
CA VAL A 23 16.31 3.17 -4.34
C VAL A 23 16.44 1.96 -5.25
N LEU A 24 15.36 1.69 -5.97
CA LEU A 24 15.29 0.53 -6.86
C LEU A 24 16.13 0.79 -8.12
N ASN A 25 17.15 -0.05 -8.34
CA ASN A 25 18.01 0.02 -9.52
C ASN A 25 17.47 -0.80 -10.70
N GLY A 26 17.64 -0.27 -11.91
CA GLY A 26 17.32 -0.93 -13.18
C GLY A 26 16.10 -0.36 -13.90
N ARG A 27 15.73 -0.99 -15.03
CA ARG A 27 14.58 -0.58 -15.84
C ARG A 27 13.28 -1.24 -15.33
N SER A 28 12.23 -0.44 -15.22
CA SER A 28 10.86 -0.90 -14.99
C SER A 28 10.25 -1.39 -16.31
N ASP A 29 9.83 -2.65 -16.33
CA ASP A 29 9.17 -3.32 -17.46
C ASP A 29 8.18 -4.39 -16.93
N PRO A 30 7.16 -3.99 -16.15
CA PRO A 30 6.15 -4.91 -15.63
C PRO A 30 5.39 -5.59 -16.77
N LYS A 31 5.09 -6.88 -16.59
CA LYS A 31 4.40 -7.73 -17.58
C LYS A 31 2.95 -8.03 -17.21
N ALA A 32 2.56 -7.72 -15.99
CA ALA A 32 1.23 -7.96 -15.48
C ALA A 32 0.89 -6.97 -14.36
N PHE A 33 -0.40 -6.73 -14.20
CA PHE A 33 -0.97 -6.16 -12.99
C PHE A 33 -1.70 -7.29 -12.23
N ILE A 34 -1.34 -7.49 -10.97
CA ILE A 34 -1.81 -8.60 -10.15
C ILE A 34 -2.52 -8.05 -8.93
N GLU A 35 -3.81 -8.32 -8.83
CA GLU A 35 -4.59 -8.10 -7.61
C GLU A 35 -4.42 -9.29 -6.67
N ILE A 36 -4.08 -9.00 -5.42
CA ILE A 36 -3.91 -9.98 -4.36
C ILE A 36 -5.14 -9.95 -3.46
N ALA A 37 -5.77 -11.10 -3.33
CA ALA A 37 -6.84 -11.35 -2.39
C ALA A 37 -6.41 -12.44 -1.39
N SER A 38 -6.79 -12.26 -0.14
CA SER A 38 -6.59 -13.19 0.97
C SER A 38 -7.94 -13.70 1.46
N THR A 39 -7.99 -14.91 2.01
CA THR A 39 -9.15 -15.37 2.78
C THR A 39 -9.27 -14.59 4.08
N GLN A 40 -10.49 -14.53 4.62
CA GLN A 40 -10.75 -13.90 5.91
C GLN A 40 -9.91 -14.54 7.04
N GLU A 41 -9.63 -15.84 6.96
CA GLU A 41 -8.81 -16.56 7.93
C GLU A 41 -7.36 -16.08 7.93
N CYS A 42 -6.78 -15.85 6.75
CA CYS A 42 -5.45 -15.27 6.59
C CYS A 42 -5.39 -13.84 7.14
N GLU A 43 -6.41 -13.02 6.86
CA GLU A 43 -6.53 -11.64 7.35
C GLU A 43 -6.63 -11.59 8.89
N LEU A 44 -7.49 -12.44 9.48
CA LEU A 44 -7.64 -12.55 10.94
C LEU A 44 -6.36 -13.05 11.62
N SER A 45 -5.56 -13.87 10.92
CA SER A 45 -4.27 -14.36 11.41
C SER A 45 -3.14 -13.35 11.20
N GLY A 46 -3.39 -12.21 10.55
CA GLY A 46 -2.37 -11.20 10.25
C GLY A 46 -1.31 -11.69 9.25
N VAL A 47 -1.65 -12.66 8.40
CA VAL A 47 -0.72 -13.27 7.45
C VAL A 47 -1.03 -12.75 6.04
N ALA A 48 -0.01 -12.25 5.36
CA ALA A 48 -0.08 -11.87 3.95
C ALA A 48 1.08 -12.49 3.16
N PRO A 49 0.88 -12.86 1.89
CA PRO A 49 1.94 -13.44 1.07
C PRO A 49 3.04 -12.39 0.84
N LEU A 50 4.30 -12.79 1.05
CA LEU A 50 5.46 -11.97 0.68
C LEU A 50 5.73 -12.11 -0.82
N LEU A 51 5.44 -11.07 -1.59
CA LEU A 51 5.54 -11.10 -3.05
C LEU A 51 6.72 -10.26 -3.55
N PRO A 52 7.70 -10.87 -4.23
CA PRO A 52 8.78 -10.10 -4.84
C PRO A 52 8.25 -9.40 -6.12
N PRO A 53 8.29 -8.06 -6.21
CA PRO A 53 7.83 -7.31 -7.39
C PRO A 53 8.65 -7.58 -8.66
N LYS A 54 9.87 -8.09 -8.49
CA LYS A 54 10.82 -8.39 -9.56
C LYS A 54 11.53 -9.71 -9.28
N THR A 55 11.51 -10.60 -10.27
CA THR A 55 12.38 -11.78 -10.32
C THR A 55 13.49 -11.56 -11.36
N ARG A 56 14.34 -12.56 -11.59
CA ARG A 56 15.35 -12.50 -12.67
C ARG A 56 14.71 -12.41 -14.07
N VAL A 57 13.46 -12.83 -14.21
CA VAL A 57 12.84 -13.10 -15.52
C VAL A 57 11.59 -12.25 -15.77
N THR A 58 10.92 -11.80 -14.70
CA THR A 58 9.62 -11.12 -14.79
C THR A 58 9.46 -10.04 -13.73
N GLN A 59 8.70 -9.01 -14.08
CA GLN A 59 8.28 -7.94 -13.18
C GLN A 59 6.75 -7.87 -13.22
N ALA A 60 6.13 -7.56 -12.09
CA ALA A 60 4.68 -7.36 -12.01
C ALA A 60 4.35 -6.21 -11.06
N LEU A 61 3.23 -5.56 -11.31
CA LEU A 61 2.62 -4.62 -10.38
C LEU A 61 1.67 -5.37 -9.48
N PHE A 62 1.78 -5.17 -8.17
CA PHE A 62 0.94 -5.84 -7.18
C PHE A 62 0.03 -4.82 -6.50
N SER A 63 -1.26 -5.16 -6.39
CA SER A 63 -2.25 -4.40 -5.62
C SER A 63 -2.87 -5.30 -4.56
N HIS A 64 -2.76 -4.90 -3.29
CA HIS A 64 -3.32 -5.64 -2.15
C HIS A 64 -4.27 -4.73 -1.38
N LEU A 65 -5.56 -4.79 -1.73
CA LEU A 65 -6.56 -3.85 -1.23
C LEU A 65 -6.83 -4.02 0.27
N SER A 66 -6.92 -5.25 0.77
CA SER A 66 -7.12 -5.52 2.21
C SER A 66 -5.98 -4.98 3.05
N ALA A 67 -4.73 -5.29 2.73
CA ALA A 67 -3.55 -4.73 3.39
C ALA A 67 -3.52 -3.19 3.38
N THR A 68 -4.02 -2.57 2.28
CA THR A 68 -4.15 -1.11 2.20
C THR A 68 -5.25 -0.59 3.13
N SER A 69 -6.38 -1.28 3.24
CA SER A 69 -7.47 -0.94 4.16
C SER A 69 -7.04 -1.07 5.63
N ASP A 70 -6.25 -2.10 5.96
CA ASP A 70 -5.67 -2.25 7.31
C ASP A 70 -4.72 -1.10 7.65
N ARG A 71 -3.83 -0.74 6.72
CA ARG A 71 -2.97 0.44 6.90
C ARG A 71 -3.77 1.73 7.06
N ARG A 72 -4.87 1.88 6.33
CA ARG A 72 -5.79 3.02 6.47
C ARG A 72 -6.48 3.02 7.83
N LYS A 73 -6.78 1.86 8.41
CA LYS A 73 -7.28 1.76 9.78
C LYS A 73 -6.25 2.29 10.78
N GLU A 74 -4.99 1.88 10.69
CA GLU A 74 -3.90 2.40 11.55
C GLU A 74 -3.76 3.93 11.43
N GLN A 75 -3.86 4.45 10.19
CA GLN A 75 -3.82 5.90 9.95
C GLN A 75 -5.03 6.61 10.56
N ALA A 76 -6.23 6.05 10.44
CA ALA A 76 -7.43 6.60 11.04
C ALA A 76 -7.31 6.67 12.57
N GLU A 77 -6.84 5.58 13.19
CA GLU A 77 -6.57 5.53 14.63
C GLU A 77 -5.58 6.62 15.06
N PHE A 78 -4.47 6.78 14.33
CA PHE A 78 -3.49 7.84 14.59
C PHE A 78 -4.10 9.25 14.51
N PHE A 79 -4.85 9.55 13.44
CA PHE A 79 -5.43 10.88 13.25
C PHE A 79 -6.46 11.23 14.32
N ILE A 80 -7.25 10.25 14.75
CA ILE A 80 -8.28 10.45 15.78
C ILE A 80 -7.63 10.60 17.16
N GLN A 81 -6.68 9.74 17.52
CA GLN A 81 -5.94 9.83 18.79
C GLN A 81 -5.17 11.15 18.91
N SER A 82 -4.71 11.69 17.78
CA SER A 82 -4.00 12.97 17.73
C SER A 82 -4.93 14.19 17.65
N GLY A 83 -6.26 14.00 17.66
CA GLY A 83 -7.25 15.08 17.61
C GLY A 83 -7.38 15.78 16.24
N TYR A 84 -6.85 15.20 15.17
CA TYR A 84 -6.91 15.78 13.81
C TYR A 84 -8.24 15.49 13.08
N SER A 85 -9.10 14.64 13.64
CA SER A 85 -10.39 14.29 13.08
C SER A 85 -11.41 14.06 14.18
N SER A 86 -12.66 14.49 13.96
CA SER A 86 -13.81 14.24 14.84
C SER A 86 -14.63 13.01 14.42
N LEU A 87 -14.25 12.35 13.32
CA LEU A 87 -14.91 11.13 12.84
C LEU A 87 -14.50 9.91 13.67
N SER A 88 -15.31 8.84 13.64
CA SER A 88 -14.87 7.54 14.16
C SER A 88 -13.78 6.91 13.28
N VAL A 89 -13.07 5.92 13.82
CA VAL A 89 -12.01 5.18 13.10
C VAL A 89 -12.60 4.52 11.86
N GLU A 90 -13.78 3.92 12.01
CA GLU A 90 -14.48 3.20 10.96
C GLU A 90 -14.96 4.17 9.87
N GLU A 91 -15.49 5.33 10.24
CA GLU A 91 -15.94 6.35 9.30
C GLU A 91 -14.79 6.91 8.49
N LEU A 92 -13.68 7.28 9.16
CA LEU A 92 -12.52 7.82 8.48
C LEU A 92 -11.86 6.78 7.58
N ARG A 93 -11.70 5.53 8.05
CA ARG A 93 -11.22 4.39 7.23
C ARG A 93 -12.12 4.18 6.02
N SER A 94 -13.44 4.11 6.21
CA SER A 94 -14.40 3.89 5.12
C SER A 94 -14.31 4.97 4.04
N ARG A 95 -14.15 6.24 4.44
CA ARG A 95 -13.92 7.34 3.49
C ARG A 95 -12.60 7.16 2.75
N MET A 96 -11.51 6.83 3.43
CA MET A 96 -10.21 6.57 2.80
C MET A 96 -10.27 5.40 1.82
N ASP A 97 -11.00 4.35 2.14
CA ASP A 97 -11.19 3.20 1.24
C ASP A 97 -11.98 3.57 0.00
N ARG A 98 -13.10 4.29 0.16
CA ARG A 98 -13.92 4.75 -0.96
C ARG A 98 -13.12 5.63 -1.92
N TYR A 99 -12.44 6.66 -1.41
CA TYR A 99 -11.62 7.52 -2.26
C TYR A 99 -10.42 6.77 -2.86
N GLY A 100 -9.81 5.88 -2.08
CA GLY A 100 -8.70 5.06 -2.52
C GLY A 100 -9.07 4.15 -3.70
N ALA A 101 -10.23 3.50 -3.66
CA ALA A 101 -10.73 2.66 -4.74
C ALA A 101 -10.97 3.47 -6.02
N GLN A 102 -11.62 4.63 -5.92
CA GLN A 102 -11.85 5.53 -7.06
C GLN A 102 -10.54 5.96 -7.74
N TRP A 103 -9.53 6.30 -6.94
CA TRP A 103 -8.21 6.66 -7.47
C TRP A 103 -7.43 5.46 -8.00
N LEU A 104 -7.62 4.26 -7.45
CA LEU A 104 -7.01 3.05 -7.96
C LEU A 104 -7.53 2.70 -9.35
N GLU A 105 -8.83 2.84 -9.63
CA GLU A 105 -9.34 2.59 -10.98
C GLU A 105 -8.68 3.52 -12.01
N THR A 106 -8.60 4.81 -11.67
CA THR A 106 -8.02 5.83 -12.54
C THR A 106 -6.51 5.64 -12.72
N THR A 107 -5.79 5.51 -11.60
CA THR A 107 -4.33 5.45 -11.57
C THR A 107 -3.83 4.07 -11.99
N GLY A 108 -4.53 3.01 -11.58
CA GLY A 108 -4.24 1.63 -11.94
C GLY A 108 -4.34 1.41 -13.43
N THR A 109 -5.34 1.97 -14.10
CA THR A 109 -5.44 1.93 -15.58
C THR A 109 -4.25 2.63 -16.24
N LEU A 110 -3.87 3.81 -15.73
CA LEU A 110 -2.75 4.58 -16.25
C LEU A 110 -1.39 3.92 -16.00
N LEU A 111 -1.23 3.25 -14.85
CA LEU A 111 -0.03 2.47 -14.50
C LEU A 111 0.04 1.16 -15.27
N ALA A 112 -1.10 0.50 -15.47
CA ALA A 112 -1.18 -0.76 -16.19
C ALA A 112 -0.90 -0.58 -17.69
N ARG A 113 -1.20 0.55 -18.33
CA ARG A 113 -0.85 0.81 -19.76
C ARG A 113 -1.20 -0.35 -20.71
N GLY A 114 -2.31 -1.04 -20.46
CA GLY A 114 -2.74 -2.21 -21.25
C GLY A 114 -2.13 -3.55 -20.86
N LEU A 115 -1.44 -3.62 -19.70
CA LEU A 115 -0.96 -4.88 -19.14
C LEU A 115 -2.14 -5.82 -18.79
N PRO A 116 -1.96 -7.14 -18.96
CA PRO A 116 -2.95 -8.11 -18.55
C PRO A 116 -3.16 -8.05 -17.03
N PHE A 117 -4.42 -8.17 -16.63
CA PHE A 117 -4.84 -8.14 -15.24
C PHE A 117 -5.12 -9.57 -14.75
N TYR A 118 -4.51 -9.92 -13.62
CA TYR A 118 -4.74 -11.20 -12.96
C TYR A 118 -5.17 -10.98 -11.52
N ARG A 119 -5.97 -11.90 -11.00
CA ARG A 119 -6.29 -11.97 -9.58
C ARG A 119 -5.72 -13.25 -9.00
N MET A 120 -4.94 -13.12 -7.93
CA MET A 120 -4.42 -14.26 -7.17
C MET A 120 -5.12 -14.27 -5.82
N THR A 121 -5.77 -15.38 -5.50
CA THR A 121 -6.40 -15.61 -4.21
C THR A 121 -5.55 -16.58 -3.41
N TYR A 122 -5.15 -16.16 -2.23
CA TYR A 122 -4.44 -16.98 -1.25
C TYR A 122 -5.45 -17.49 -0.23
N VAL A 123 -5.48 -18.81 -0.05
CA VAL A 123 -6.38 -19.52 0.86
C VAL A 123 -5.63 -20.00 2.07
#